data_AF-A0A3M3CN57-F1
#
_entry.id   AF-A0A3M3CN57-F1
#
_cell.length_a   1.000
_cell.length_b   1.000
_cell.length_c   1.000
_cell.angle_alpha   90.00
_cell.angle_beta   90.00
_cell.angle_gamma   90.00
#
_symmetry.space_group_name_H-M   'P 1'
#
loop_
_entity.id
_entity.type
_entity.pdbx_description
1 polymer ?
#
loop_
_entity_poly.entity_id
_entity_poly.type
_entity_poly.pdbx_seq_one_letter_code
_entity_poly.pdbx_strand_id
1 'polypeptide(L)'
;MHSSEEIGSRLREERMRCGLTQEQAAKAAGVVKRTQANYEAGSSDAPAMYLSIVARELSFDVMYILNGVRTTLSSGELSEVEDQMIQQYRAIPEHDQHAIRRFLKAMADDAKTHIR
;
A
#
# COMPACT_ATOMS: atom_id res chain seq x y z
N MET A 1 -8.99 5.69 18.79
CA MET A 1 -7.58 5.94 19.16
C MET A 1 -6.81 4.73 18.67
N HIS A 2 -5.92 4.88 17.70
CA HIS A 2 -5.16 3.74 17.16
C HIS A 2 -4.06 3.35 18.15
N SER A 3 -3.90 2.07 18.43
CA SER A 3 -2.77 1.58 19.24
C SER A 3 -1.50 1.53 18.39
N SER A 4 -0.33 1.65 19.03
CA SER A 4 0.96 1.48 18.33
C SER A 4 1.07 0.11 17.64
N GLU A 5 0.42 -0.92 18.19
CA GLU A 5 0.33 -2.26 17.57
C GLU A 5 -0.45 -2.24 16.25
N GLU A 6 -1.58 -1.53 16.17
CA GLU A 6 -2.36 -1.40 14.94
C GLU A 6 -1.58 -0.67 13.83
N ILE A 7 -0.90 0.43 14.21
CA ILE A 7 -0.06 1.20 13.27
C ILE A 7 1.12 0.33 12.81
N GLY A 8 1.75 -0.40 13.72
CA GLY A 8 2.83 -1.34 13.40
C GLY A 8 2.40 -2.45 12.46
N SER A 9 1.21 -3.03 12.66
CA SER A 9 0.64 -4.03 11.75
C SER A 9 0.47 -3.47 10.34
N ARG A 10 -0.07 -2.26 10.20
CA ARG A 10 -0.27 -1.63 8.89
C ARG A 10 1.05 -1.26 8.21
N LEU A 11 2.06 -0.84 8.98
CA LEU A 11 3.43 -0.67 8.45
C LEU A 11 3.99 -1.99 7.90
N ARG A 12 3.78 -3.10 8.60
CA ARG A 12 4.17 -4.44 8.15
C ARG A 12 3.44 -4.83 6.86
N GLU A 13 2.13 -4.58 6.80
CA GLU A 13 1.30 -4.84 5.62
C GLU A 13 1.79 -4.06 4.40
N GLU A 14 2.09 -2.77 4.54
CA GLU A 14 2.65 -1.97 3.44
C GLU A 14 4.00 -2.48 2.96
N ARG A 15 4.89 -2.85 3.90
CA ARG A 15 6.15 -3.49 3.53
C ARG A 15 5.93 -4.76 2.72
N MET A 16 5.00 -5.61 3.14
CA MET A 16 4.68 -6.86 2.45
C MET A 16 4.03 -6.60 1.09
N ARG A 17 3.17 -5.58 0.97
CA ARG A 17 2.58 -5.14 -0.30
C ARG A 17 3.64 -4.74 -1.31
N CYS A 18 4.71 -4.07 -0.87
CA CYS A 18 5.85 -3.71 -1.70
C CYS A 18 6.83 -4.86 -1.95
N GLY A 19 6.58 -6.07 -1.42
CA GLY A 19 7.44 -7.24 -1.62
C GLY A 19 8.80 -7.17 -0.91
N LEU A 20 8.93 -6.34 0.13
CA LEU A 20 10.20 -6.09 0.80
C LEU A 20 10.36 -6.93 2.08
N THR A 21 11.60 -7.33 2.34
CA THR A 21 12.02 -7.86 3.64
C THR A 21 12.21 -6.73 4.66
N GLN A 22 12.20 -7.03 5.96
CA GLN A 22 12.50 -6.04 7.01
C GLN A 22 13.90 -5.43 6.84
N GLU A 23 14.88 -6.20 6.38
CA GLU A 23 16.24 -5.72 6.13
C GLU A 23 16.28 -4.68 5.00
N GLN A 24 15.57 -4.96 3.89
CA GLN A 24 15.51 -4.04 2.76
C GLN A 24 14.82 -2.73 3.13
N ALA A 25 13.69 -2.80 3.83
CA ALA A 25 12.98 -1.60 4.29
C ALA A 25 13.82 -0.78 5.28
N ALA A 26 14.47 -1.45 6.24
CA ALA A 26 15.33 -0.82 7.21
C ALA A 26 16.50 -0.08 6.55
N LYS A 27 17.19 -0.75 5.63
CA LYS A 27 18.33 -0.20 4.88
C LYS A 27 17.92 1.06 4.09
N ALA A 28 16.79 1.01 3.39
CA ALA A 28 16.28 2.16 2.63
C ALA A 28 15.91 3.33 3.54
N ALA A 29 15.38 3.05 4.75
CA ALA A 29 15.03 4.06 5.74
C ALA A 29 16.21 4.52 6.61
N GLY A 30 17.42 4.01 6.40
CA GLY A 30 18.61 4.36 7.19
C GLY A 30 18.57 3.86 8.64
N VAL A 31 17.78 2.81 8.93
CA VAL A 31 17.69 2.19 10.25
C VAL A 31 18.17 0.75 10.21
N VAL A 32 18.39 0.14 11.38
CA VAL A 32 18.73 -1.29 11.47
C VAL A 32 17.48 -2.17 11.46
N LYS A 33 17.60 -3.42 10.99
CA LYS A 33 16.48 -4.38 10.92
C LYS A 33 15.69 -4.53 12.22
N ARG A 34 16.37 -4.50 13.38
CA ARG A 34 15.71 -4.59 14.69
C ARG A 34 14.74 -3.42 14.91
N THR A 35 15.13 -2.21 14.50
CA THR A 35 14.29 -1.01 14.61
C THR A 35 13.04 -1.16 13.74
N GLN A 36 13.18 -1.65 12.49
CA GLN A 36 12.05 -1.98 11.64
C GLN A 36 11.09 -2.99 12.30
N ALA A 37 11.64 -4.05 12.89
CA ALA A 37 10.83 -5.06 13.57
C ALA A 37 10.09 -4.51 14.79
N ASN A 38 10.72 -3.61 15.57
CA ASN A 38 10.08 -2.96 16.71
C ASN A 38 8.91 -2.06 16.28
N TYR A 39 9.08 -1.31 15.18
CA TYR A 39 8.00 -0.49 14.61
C TYR A 39 6.83 -1.37 14.16
N GLU A 40 7.12 -2.46 13.44
CA GLU A 40 6.09 -3.39 12.97
C GLU A 40 5.37 -4.15 14.08
N ALA A 41 6.01 -4.33 15.23
CA ALA A 41 5.43 -4.95 16.42
C ALA A 41 4.70 -3.94 17.34
N GLY A 42 4.75 -2.64 17.04
CA GLY A 42 4.21 -1.60 17.92
C GLY A 42 4.98 -1.41 19.23
N SER A 43 6.15 -2.02 19.39
CA SER A 43 7.01 -1.89 20.57
C SER A 43 7.75 -0.56 20.62
N SER A 44 7.80 0.18 19.51
CA SER A 44 8.29 1.54 19.42
C SER A 44 7.55 2.25 18.30
N ASP A 45 7.27 3.54 18.46
CA ASP A 45 6.60 4.32 17.41
C ASP A 45 7.58 4.66 16.29
N ALA A 46 7.12 4.53 15.05
CA ALA A 46 7.85 4.97 13.87
C ALA A 46 7.82 6.51 13.78
N PRO A 47 8.97 7.21 13.83
CA PRO A 47 9.00 8.66 13.76
C PRO A 47 8.48 9.20 12.42
N ALA A 48 7.96 10.42 12.40
CA ALA A 48 7.48 11.06 11.17
C ALA A 48 8.57 11.13 10.07
N MET A 49 9.83 11.33 10.46
CA MET A 49 10.96 11.31 9.51
C MET A 49 11.13 9.95 8.83
N TYR A 50 10.99 8.85 9.58
CA TYR A 50 11.01 7.50 9.02
C TYR A 50 9.84 7.30 8.04
N LEU A 51 8.61 7.70 8.44
CA LEU A 51 7.42 7.59 7.59
C LEU A 51 7.58 8.38 6.29
N SER A 52 8.16 9.58 6.35
CA SER A 52 8.46 10.37 5.16
C SER A 52 9.45 9.70 4.21
N ILE A 53 10.47 9.00 4.73
CA ILE A 53 11.46 8.31 3.91
C ILE A 53 10.81 7.11 3.22
N VAL A 54 10.11 6.25 3.96
CA VAL A 54 9.48 5.06 3.35
C VAL A 54 8.36 5.41 2.38
N ALA A 55 7.67 6.54 2.57
CA ALA A 55 6.72 7.05 1.58
C ALA A 55 7.39 7.38 0.25
N ARG A 56 8.53 8.09 0.31
CA ARG A 56 9.24 8.59 -0.88
C ARG A 56 10.04 7.50 -1.58
N GLU A 57 10.74 6.67 -0.81
CA GLU A 57 11.73 5.72 -1.35
C GLU A 57 11.13 4.34 -1.62
N LEU A 58 10.07 3.95 -0.89
CA LEU A 58 9.49 2.60 -0.95
C LEU A 58 8.01 2.59 -1.36
N SER A 59 7.44 3.76 -1.66
CA SER A 59 6.03 3.95 -2.04
C SER A 59 5.03 3.40 -1.00
N PHE A 60 5.37 3.51 0.29
CA PHE A 60 4.46 3.13 1.37
C PHE A 60 3.32 4.13 1.49
N ASP A 61 2.09 3.65 1.66
CA ASP A 61 0.93 4.49 1.90
C ASP A 61 0.87 4.91 3.38
N VAL A 62 1.40 6.11 3.68
CA VAL A 62 1.46 6.62 5.07
C VAL A 62 0.07 6.89 5.64
N MET A 63 -0.90 7.30 4.83
CA MET A 63 -2.27 7.47 5.33
C MET A 63 -2.85 6.14 5.79
N TYR A 64 -2.66 5.09 4.99
CA TYR A 64 -3.06 3.75 5.40
C TYR A 64 -2.38 3.33 6.71
N ILE A 65 -1.07 3.55 6.85
CA ILE A 65 -0.33 3.22 8.07
C ILE A 65 -0.96 3.92 9.29
N LEU A 66 -1.25 5.22 9.18
CA LEU A 66 -1.71 6.03 10.31
C LEU A 66 -3.19 5.78 10.66
N ASN A 67 -4.08 5.66 9.69
CA ASN A 67 -5.53 5.68 9.92
C ASN A 67 -6.30 4.47 9.33
N GLY A 68 -5.62 3.55 8.64
CA GLY A 68 -6.24 2.37 8.03
C GLY A 68 -6.99 2.63 6.72
N VAL A 69 -7.00 3.86 6.22
CA VAL A 69 -7.64 4.22 4.94
C VAL A 69 -6.57 4.33 3.86
N ARG A 70 -6.70 3.51 2.82
CA ARG A 70 -5.80 3.55 1.67
C ARG A 70 -6.00 4.83 0.88
N THR A 71 -4.90 5.48 0.53
CA THR A 71 -4.89 6.57 -0.43
C THR A 71 -5.24 5.98 -1.80
N THR A 72 -6.43 6.32 -2.30
CA THR A 72 -6.78 6.08 -3.70
C THR A 72 -6.23 7.21 -4.56
N LEU A 73 -5.92 6.92 -5.83
CA LEU A 73 -5.53 7.96 -6.80
C LEU A 73 -6.48 9.15 -6.71
N SER A 74 -5.91 10.35 -6.59
CA SER A 74 -6.71 11.57 -6.65
C SER A 74 -7.21 11.73 -8.09
N SER A 75 -8.43 12.24 -8.29
CA SER A 75 -9.00 12.39 -9.64
C SER A 75 -8.13 13.22 -10.59
N GLY A 76 -7.22 14.05 -10.08
CA GLY A 76 -6.27 14.81 -10.90
C GLY A 76 -5.06 14.02 -11.43
N GLU A 77 -4.85 12.78 -10.98
CA GLU A 77 -3.74 11.91 -11.39
C GLU A 77 -4.18 10.86 -12.43
N LEU A 78 -5.47 10.77 -12.73
CA LEU A 78 -6.04 9.84 -13.69
C LEU A 78 -5.98 10.44 -15.10
N SER A 79 -5.61 9.63 -16.09
CA SER A 79 -5.89 9.94 -17.50
C SER A 79 -7.41 9.94 -17.76
N GLU A 80 -7.83 10.59 -18.84
CA GLU A 80 -9.25 10.64 -19.24
C GLU A 80 -9.86 9.23 -19.38
N VAL A 81 -9.09 8.28 -19.90
CA VAL A 81 -9.51 6.88 -20.05
C VAL A 81 -9.70 6.22 -18.68
N GLU A 82 -8.77 6.43 -17.75
CA GLU A 82 -8.85 5.84 -16.41
C GLU A 82 -10.02 6.42 -15.59
N ASP A 83 -10.25 7.73 -15.67
CA ASP A 83 -11.41 8.36 -15.02
C ASP A 83 -12.73 7.83 -15.61
N GLN A 84 -12.84 7.76 -16.94
CA GLN A 84 -14.02 7.22 -17.60
C GLN A 84 -14.29 5.75 -17.20
N MET A 85 -13.26 4.92 -17.13
CA MET A 85 -13.37 3.54 -16.67
C MET A 85 -13.89 3.47 -15.23
N ILE A 86 -13.41 4.33 -14.32
CA ILE A 86 -13.87 4.38 -12.93
C ILE A 86 -15.34 4.84 -12.84
N GLN A 87 -15.74 5.85 -13.62
CA GLN A 87 -17.13 6.32 -13.65
C GLN A 87 -18.09 5.24 -14.14
N GLN A 88 -17.75 4.56 -15.24
CA GLN A 88 -18.52 3.44 -15.78
C GLN A 88 -18.61 2.32 -14.76
N TYR A 89 -17.48 1.95 -14.16
CA TYR A 89 -17.43 0.91 -13.15
C TYR A 89 -18.36 1.19 -11.96
N ARG A 90 -18.39 2.43 -11.46
CA ARG A 90 -19.25 2.84 -10.35
C ARG A 90 -20.75 2.80 -10.67
N ALA A 91 -21.13 2.92 -11.94
CA ALA A 91 -22.52 2.85 -12.39
C ALA A 91 -23.06 1.40 -12.50
N ILE A 92 -22.18 0.40 -12.46
CA ILE A 92 -22.52 -1.02 -12.60
C ILE A 92 -23.00 -1.58 -11.25
N PRO A 93 -24.04 -2.45 -11.22
CA PRO A 93 -24.45 -3.15 -10.00
C PRO A 93 -23.32 -3.93 -9.33
N GLU A 94 -23.34 -4.02 -8.00
CA GLU A 94 -22.23 -4.61 -7.23
C GLU A 94 -21.87 -6.05 -7.62
N HIS A 95 -22.87 -6.87 -7.98
CA HIS A 95 -22.65 -8.24 -8.42
C HIS A 95 -21.84 -8.33 -9.72
N ASP A 96 -22.11 -7.45 -10.68
CA ASP A 96 -21.39 -7.36 -11.95
C ASP A 96 -20.00 -6.73 -11.77
N GLN A 97 -19.90 -5.73 -10.87
CA GLN A 97 -18.61 -5.17 -10.45
C GLN A 97 -17.65 -6.24 -9.92
N HIS A 98 -18.17 -7.26 -9.20
CA HIS A 98 -17.35 -8.36 -8.69
C HIS A 98 -16.75 -9.21 -9.82
N ALA A 99 -17.52 -9.50 -10.86
CA ALA A 99 -17.02 -10.22 -12.03
C ALA A 99 -15.89 -9.43 -12.71
N ILE A 100 -16.08 -8.12 -12.91
CA ILE A 100 -15.06 -7.24 -13.50
C ILE A 100 -13.77 -7.25 -12.68
N ARG A 101 -13.85 -7.12 -11.33
CA ARG A 101 -12.66 -7.19 -10.45
C ARG A 101 -11.89 -8.49 -10.63
N ARG A 102 -12.61 -9.62 -10.75
CA ARG A 102 -12.00 -10.95 -10.93
C ARG A 102 -11.26 -11.05 -12.27
N PHE A 103 -11.87 -10.60 -13.37
CA PHE A 103 -11.23 -10.61 -14.68
C PHE A 103 -10.00 -9.70 -14.73
N LEU A 104 -10.14 -8.46 -14.24
CA LEU A 104 -9.04 -7.51 -14.19
C LEU A 104 -7.85 -8.05 -13.39
N LYS A 105 -8.12 -8.65 -12.22
CA LYS A 105 -7.08 -9.29 -11.41
C LYS A 105 -6.37 -10.42 -12.17
N ALA A 106 -7.11 -11.30 -12.83
CA ALA A 106 -6.53 -12.39 -13.59
C ALA A 106 -5.62 -11.89 -14.72
N MET A 107 -6.05 -10.89 -15.48
CA MET A 107 -5.24 -10.28 -16.54
C MET A 107 -3.98 -9.60 -16.00
N ALA A 108 -4.09 -8.89 -14.88
CA ALA A 108 -2.95 -8.23 -14.25
C ALA A 108 -1.91 -9.22 -13.69
N ASP A 109 -2.37 -10.33 -13.11
CA ASP A 109 -1.49 -11.40 -12.61
C ASP A 109 -0.78 -12.14 -13.76
N ASP A 110 -1.49 -12.37 -14.89
CA ASP A 110 -0.92 -12.97 -16.11
C ASP A 110 0.17 -12.10 -16.75
N ALA A 111 -0.09 -10.79 -16.90
CA ALA A 111 0.88 -9.83 -17.42
C ALA A 111 2.18 -9.79 -16.60
N LYS A 112 2.11 -9.90 -15.26
CA LYS A 112 3.29 -9.96 -14.39
C LYS A 112 4.09 -11.26 -14.56
N THR A 113 3.43 -12.34 -14.92
CA THR A 113 4.06 -13.66 -15.12
C THR A 113 4.86 -13.68 -16.43
N HIS A 114 4.39 -12.98 -17.45
CA HIS A 114 5.04 -12.88 -18.77
C HIS A 114 6.21 -11.88 -18.86
N ILE A 115 6.40 -11.02 -17.85
CA ILE A 115 7.50 -10.05 -17.80
C ILE A 115 8.75 -10.63 -17.11
N ARG A 116 8.70 -11.90 -16.66
CA ARG A 116 9.73 -12.55 -15.85
C ARG A 116 10.69 -13.45 -16.63
#